data_AF-A0A5C7EYB4-F1
#
_entry.id   AF-A0A5C7EYB4-F1
#
_cell.length_a   1.000
_cell.length_b   1.000
_cell.length_c   1.000
_cell.angle_alpha   90.00
_cell.angle_beta   90.00
_cell.angle_gamma   90.00
#
_symmetry.space_group_name_H-M   'P 1'
#
loop_
_entity.id
_entity.type
_entity.pdbx_description
1 polymer ?
#
loop_
_entity_poly.entity_id
_entity_poly.type
_entity_poly.pdbx_seq_one_letter_code
_entity_poly.pdbx_strand_id
1 'polypeptide(L)'
;MFDFFKKSRNVEGLIKFYKLENWWFDTFNDFQRNRIANSYKTFGTVHLSQPLIKGKQIDSRPDFIFLLNLSQFFNTKADFDLSFPMIKEAEQRFNEDVEVLELHFYFGEILSFYYKLRDNAEFYEKAKIYALKQIDLSNKSKNAFLHEKYGTLPMHLGYKQLCIILEKEKKISEAIEIAEKAKKEGWDGDWDKRIEKLKKIL
;
A
#
# COMPACT_ATOMS: atom_id res chain seq x y z
N MET A 1 9.06 2.18 -42.54
CA MET A 1 7.93 2.68 -41.73
C MET A 1 7.02 1.49 -41.51
N PHE A 2 7.13 0.83 -40.35
CA PHE A 2 6.48 -0.45 -40.10
C PHE A 2 5.45 -0.27 -38.98
N ASP A 3 4.20 -0.06 -39.39
CA ASP A 3 3.03 -0.05 -38.51
C ASP A 3 2.55 -1.50 -38.36
N PHE A 4 3.24 -2.27 -37.51
CA PHE A 4 2.85 -3.65 -37.19
C PHE A 4 1.78 -3.64 -36.11
N PHE A 5 0.54 -3.91 -36.51
CA PHE A 5 -0.57 -4.38 -35.69
C PHE A 5 -0.78 -3.61 -34.36
N LYS A 6 -1.45 -2.46 -34.42
CA LYS A 6 -2.27 -2.02 -33.27
C LYS A 6 -3.37 -3.05 -33.05
N LYS A 7 -3.06 -4.13 -32.32
CA LYS A 7 -4.05 -4.98 -31.65
C LYS A 7 -5.04 -4.02 -30.97
N SER A 8 -6.34 -4.14 -31.25
CA SER A 8 -7.31 -3.18 -30.73
C SER A 8 -7.14 -3.04 -29.22
N ARG A 9 -6.76 -1.84 -28.76
CA ARG A 9 -6.61 -1.52 -27.32
C ARG A 9 -8.00 -1.38 -26.70
N ASN A 10 -8.76 -2.46 -26.70
CA ASN A 10 -10.09 -2.51 -26.12
C ASN A 10 -10.04 -3.42 -24.90
N VAL A 11 -10.34 -2.85 -23.74
CA VAL A 11 -10.45 -3.51 -22.45
C VAL A 11 -11.64 -2.88 -21.73
N GLU A 12 -12.38 -3.69 -20.95
CA GLU A 12 -13.50 -3.21 -20.15
C GLU A 12 -13.15 -3.34 -18.66
N GLY A 13 -14.13 -3.64 -17.82
CA GLY A 13 -13.89 -3.95 -16.42
C GLY A 13 -13.46 -2.73 -15.61
N LEU A 14 -12.76 -3.01 -14.51
CA LEU A 14 -12.16 -1.98 -13.66
C LEU A 14 -11.05 -1.20 -14.35
N ILE A 15 -10.32 -1.80 -15.29
CA ILE A 15 -9.30 -1.08 -16.08
C ILE A 15 -9.94 0.09 -16.85
N LYS A 16 -11.06 -0.15 -17.53
CA LYS A 16 -11.80 0.91 -18.23
C LYS A 16 -12.47 1.89 -17.27
N PHE A 17 -13.08 1.39 -16.19
CA PHE A 17 -13.74 2.22 -15.20
C PHE A 17 -12.79 3.30 -14.62
N TYR A 18 -11.56 2.90 -14.27
CA TYR A 18 -10.53 3.80 -13.73
C TYR A 18 -9.70 4.54 -14.79
N LYS A 19 -10.06 4.44 -16.08
CA LYS A 19 -9.33 5.08 -17.20
C LYS A 19 -7.85 4.67 -17.25
N LEU A 20 -7.57 3.39 -17.06
CA LEU A 20 -6.23 2.80 -16.99
C LEU A 20 -5.82 2.11 -18.31
N GLU A 21 -6.59 2.23 -19.39
CA GLU A 21 -6.40 1.43 -20.61
C GLU A 21 -5.04 1.66 -21.26
N ASN A 22 -4.62 2.92 -21.42
CA ASN A 22 -3.33 3.23 -22.02
C ASN A 22 -2.18 2.68 -21.17
N TRP A 23 -2.18 3.00 -19.87
CA TRP A 23 -1.21 2.48 -18.91
C TRP A 23 -1.14 0.95 -18.95
N TRP A 24 -2.28 0.27 -18.93
CA TRP A 24 -2.40 -1.18 -18.96
C TRP A 24 -1.78 -1.82 -20.22
N PHE A 25 -2.00 -1.20 -21.39
CA PHE A 25 -1.45 -1.70 -22.64
C PHE A 25 0.03 -1.34 -22.85
N ASP A 26 0.47 -0.20 -22.33
CA ASP A 26 1.84 0.30 -22.48
C ASP A 26 2.81 -0.28 -21.43
N THR A 27 2.30 -0.72 -20.27
CA THR A 27 3.11 -1.17 -19.13
C THR A 27 3.30 -2.68 -19.09
N PHE A 28 2.25 -3.45 -19.36
CA PHE A 28 2.27 -4.91 -19.23
C PHE A 28 2.28 -5.58 -20.60
N ASN A 29 2.93 -6.74 -20.73
CA ASN A 29 2.78 -7.58 -21.92
C ASN A 29 1.53 -8.49 -21.82
N ASP A 30 1.21 -9.21 -22.90
CA ASP A 30 0.03 -10.09 -22.95
C ASP A 30 0.05 -11.17 -21.84
N PHE A 31 1.20 -11.75 -21.53
CA PHE A 31 1.33 -12.77 -20.48
C PHE A 31 1.07 -12.18 -19.08
N GLN A 32 1.67 -11.03 -18.79
CA GLN A 32 1.48 -10.31 -17.52
C GLN A 32 0.03 -9.88 -17.35
N ARG A 33 -0.60 -9.30 -18.39
CA ARG A 33 -2.02 -8.91 -18.36
C ARG A 33 -2.93 -10.11 -18.07
N ASN A 34 -2.70 -11.24 -18.74
CA ASN A 34 -3.47 -12.47 -18.50
C ASN A 34 -3.30 -12.97 -17.07
N ARG A 35 -2.06 -12.97 -16.56
CA ARG A 35 -1.77 -13.34 -15.17
C ARG A 35 -2.51 -12.42 -14.20
N ILE A 36 -2.42 -11.11 -14.40
CA ILE A 36 -3.06 -10.12 -13.53
C ILE A 36 -4.59 -10.30 -13.53
N ALA A 37 -5.21 -10.41 -14.71
CA ALA A 37 -6.66 -10.59 -14.85
C ALA A 37 -7.19 -11.88 -14.22
N ASN A 38 -6.39 -12.95 -14.21
CA ASN A 38 -6.77 -14.25 -13.62
C ASN A 38 -6.58 -14.31 -12.10
N SER A 39 -5.64 -13.53 -11.56
CA SER A 39 -5.40 -13.46 -10.12
C SER A 39 -6.41 -12.59 -9.39
N TYR A 40 -6.96 -11.56 -10.04
CA TYR A 40 -7.90 -10.64 -9.40
C TYR A 40 -9.25 -11.30 -9.12
N LYS A 41 -9.48 -11.68 -7.86
CA LYS A 41 -10.72 -12.26 -7.35
C LYS A 41 -11.14 -11.52 -6.09
N THR A 42 -12.08 -10.59 -6.20
CA THR A 42 -12.65 -9.89 -5.04
C THR A 42 -13.80 -10.70 -4.43
N PHE A 43 -14.00 -10.58 -3.11
CA PHE A 43 -15.21 -11.07 -2.44
C PHE A 43 -16.44 -10.43 -3.10
N GLY A 44 -17.43 -11.24 -3.46
CA GLY A 44 -18.65 -10.80 -4.15
C GLY A 44 -18.59 -10.82 -5.69
N THR A 45 -17.40 -10.86 -6.31
CA THR A 45 -17.26 -10.97 -7.77
C THR A 45 -16.92 -12.39 -8.22
N VAL A 46 -17.02 -13.38 -7.33
CA VAL A 46 -16.66 -14.78 -7.58
C VAL A 46 -17.47 -15.38 -8.75
N HIS A 47 -18.65 -14.81 -9.03
CA HIS A 47 -19.53 -15.19 -10.13
C HIS A 47 -19.23 -14.45 -11.46
N LEU A 48 -18.39 -13.42 -11.47
CA LEU A 48 -18.01 -12.68 -12.68
C LEU A 48 -16.71 -13.25 -13.26
N SER A 49 -16.72 -13.61 -14.54
CA SER A 49 -15.49 -14.01 -15.23
C SER A 49 -14.60 -12.78 -15.47
N GLN A 50 -13.53 -12.62 -14.68
CA GLN A 50 -12.48 -11.58 -14.86
C GLN A 50 -13.02 -10.13 -14.78
N PRO A 51 -13.55 -9.69 -13.62
CA PRO A 51 -14.11 -8.34 -13.46
C PRO A 51 -13.09 -7.22 -13.69
N LEU A 52 -11.79 -7.54 -13.63
CA LEU A 52 -10.73 -6.59 -13.95
C LEU A 52 -10.82 -6.06 -15.39
N ILE A 53 -11.18 -6.91 -16.36
CA ILE A 53 -11.06 -6.62 -17.80
C ILE A 53 -12.35 -6.81 -18.60
N LYS A 54 -13.43 -7.30 -17.97
CA LYS A 54 -14.70 -7.60 -18.64
C LYS A 54 -15.90 -6.95 -17.96
N GLY A 55 -16.87 -6.57 -18.78
CA GLY A 55 -18.16 -6.07 -18.35
C GLY A 55 -18.11 -4.66 -17.80
N LYS A 56 -19.30 -4.09 -17.56
CA LYS A 56 -19.44 -2.80 -16.89
C LYS A 56 -19.25 -2.99 -15.39
N GLN A 57 -18.28 -2.27 -14.82
CA GLN A 57 -17.99 -2.28 -13.39
C GLN A 57 -18.31 -0.90 -12.80
N ILE A 58 -18.58 -0.91 -11.49
CA ILE A 58 -18.71 0.28 -10.67
C ILE A 58 -17.93 0.00 -9.40
N ASP A 59 -17.14 0.96 -8.97
CA ASP A 59 -16.36 0.90 -7.74
C ASP A 59 -16.41 2.27 -7.09
N SER A 60 -16.40 2.31 -5.76
CA SER A 60 -16.44 3.55 -4.99
C SER A 60 -15.07 3.97 -4.47
N ARG A 61 -14.06 3.11 -4.62
CA ARG A 61 -12.70 3.37 -4.13
C ARG A 61 -11.98 4.37 -5.05
N PRO A 62 -11.06 5.18 -4.50
CA PRO A 62 -10.12 5.95 -5.30
C PRO A 62 -9.25 5.04 -6.18
N ASP A 63 -8.84 5.53 -7.35
CA ASP A 63 -8.07 4.74 -8.34
C ASP A 63 -6.70 4.29 -7.81
N PHE A 64 -6.01 5.15 -7.06
CA PHE A 64 -4.73 4.81 -6.43
C PHE A 64 -4.87 3.75 -5.34
N ILE A 65 -5.99 3.73 -4.60
CA ILE A 65 -6.30 2.66 -3.63
C ILE A 65 -6.60 1.35 -4.36
N PHE A 66 -7.33 1.40 -5.48
CA PHE A 66 -7.56 0.22 -6.31
C PHE A 66 -6.26 -0.39 -6.83
N LEU A 67 -5.34 0.43 -7.35
CA LEU A 67 -4.03 -0.02 -7.85
C LEU A 67 -3.17 -0.63 -6.74
N LEU A 68 -3.16 0.00 -5.57
CA LEU A 68 -2.47 -0.51 -4.39
C LEU A 68 -3.03 -1.89 -3.98
N ASN A 69 -4.35 -2.03 -3.88
CA ASN A 69 -5.01 -3.29 -3.56
C ASN A 69 -4.76 -4.37 -4.62
N LEU A 70 -4.73 -3.99 -5.91
CA LEU A 70 -4.38 -4.92 -7.00
C LEU A 70 -2.95 -5.43 -6.86
N SER A 71 -2.01 -4.58 -6.45
CA SER A 71 -0.61 -4.96 -6.26
C SER A 71 -0.42 -6.03 -5.17
N GLN A 72 -1.32 -6.10 -4.19
CA GLN A 72 -1.23 -7.07 -3.08
C GLN A 72 -1.42 -8.53 -3.53
N PHE A 73 -2.02 -8.77 -4.68
CA PHE A 73 -2.09 -10.11 -5.28
C PHE A 73 -0.71 -10.61 -5.78
N PHE A 74 0.30 -9.73 -5.82
CA PHE A 74 1.64 -9.95 -6.37
C PHE A 74 2.71 -9.53 -5.35
N ASN A 75 2.59 -10.06 -4.14
CA ASN A 75 3.32 -9.58 -2.96
C ASN A 75 4.66 -10.28 -2.69
N THR A 76 5.09 -11.20 -3.56
CA THR A 76 6.37 -11.91 -3.48
C THR A 76 7.46 -11.18 -4.29
N LYS A 77 8.74 -11.37 -3.93
CA LYS A 77 9.86 -10.79 -4.69
C LYS A 77 9.85 -11.22 -6.17
N ALA A 78 9.32 -12.42 -6.47
CA ALA A 78 9.23 -12.94 -7.82
C ALA A 78 8.17 -12.25 -8.69
N ASP A 79 7.23 -11.52 -8.08
CA ASP A 79 6.12 -10.85 -8.78
C ASP A 79 6.28 -9.33 -8.83
N PHE A 80 7.46 -8.83 -8.49
CA PHE A 80 7.73 -7.38 -8.49
C PHE A 80 7.67 -6.75 -9.87
N ASP A 81 7.88 -7.51 -10.93
CA ASP A 81 7.62 -7.05 -12.31
C ASP A 81 6.15 -6.71 -12.55
N LEU A 82 5.22 -7.25 -11.74
CA LEU A 82 3.80 -6.94 -11.77
C LEU A 82 3.39 -5.89 -10.74
N SER A 83 3.81 -6.04 -9.48
CA SER A 83 3.37 -5.12 -8.42
C SER A 83 4.09 -3.77 -8.46
N PHE A 84 5.35 -3.70 -8.86
CA PHE A 84 6.09 -2.44 -8.85
C PHE A 84 5.48 -1.38 -9.79
N PRO A 85 5.09 -1.68 -11.05
CA PRO A 85 4.41 -0.71 -11.89
C PRO A 85 3.06 -0.24 -11.33
N MET A 86 2.31 -1.12 -10.63
CA MET A 86 1.05 -0.75 -9.97
C MET A 86 1.28 0.23 -8.82
N ILE A 87 2.29 -0.01 -7.99
CA ILE A 87 2.68 0.90 -6.91
C ILE A 87 3.12 2.25 -7.46
N LYS A 88 3.91 2.26 -8.54
CA LYS A 88 4.35 3.50 -9.20
C LYS A 88 3.18 4.29 -9.75
N GLU A 89 2.23 3.65 -10.41
CA GLU A 89 1.02 4.30 -10.93
C GLU A 89 0.13 4.81 -9.78
N ALA A 90 0.00 4.06 -8.68
CA ALA A 90 -0.72 4.50 -7.49
C ALA A 90 -0.09 5.75 -6.85
N GLU A 91 1.25 5.84 -6.79
CA GLU A 91 1.94 7.06 -6.36
C GLU A 91 1.68 8.25 -7.28
N GLN A 92 1.67 8.03 -8.59
CA GLN A 92 1.44 9.12 -9.56
C GLN A 92 0.02 9.67 -9.50
N ARG A 93 -0.95 8.82 -9.15
CA ARG A 93 -2.38 9.17 -9.02
C ARG A 93 -2.79 9.53 -7.61
N PHE A 94 -1.86 9.51 -6.66
CA PHE A 94 -2.15 9.79 -5.26
C PHE A 94 -2.83 11.16 -5.11
N ASN A 95 -3.90 11.17 -4.33
CA ASN A 95 -4.62 12.37 -3.96
C ASN A 95 -4.94 12.31 -2.46
N GLU A 96 -4.77 13.44 -1.77
CA GLU A 96 -5.06 13.56 -0.34
C GLU A 96 -6.54 13.86 -0.04
N ASP A 97 -7.33 14.24 -1.06
CA ASP A 97 -8.76 14.51 -0.94
C ASP A 97 -9.60 13.21 -0.90
N VAL A 98 -9.38 12.43 0.15
CA VAL A 98 -10.11 11.20 0.48
C VAL A 98 -10.27 11.07 1.99
N GLU A 99 -11.06 10.10 2.44
CA GLU A 99 -11.24 9.81 3.86
C GLU A 99 -9.90 9.51 4.57
N VAL A 100 -9.79 9.93 5.83
CA VAL A 100 -8.52 9.81 6.58
C VAL A 100 -8.04 8.37 6.70
N LEU A 101 -8.96 7.39 6.80
CA LEU A 101 -8.59 5.99 6.88
C LEU A 101 -8.05 5.46 5.54
N GLU A 102 -8.52 5.96 4.40
CA GLU A 102 -7.95 5.61 3.09
C GLU A 102 -6.49 6.07 2.99
N LEU A 103 -6.18 7.29 3.46
CA LEU A 103 -4.80 7.76 3.55
C LEU A 103 -3.96 6.93 4.53
N HIS A 104 -4.53 6.59 5.69
CA HIS A 104 -3.87 5.77 6.69
C HIS A 104 -3.48 4.40 6.12
N PHE A 105 -4.41 3.72 5.45
CA PHE A 105 -4.14 2.42 4.83
C PHE A 105 -3.20 2.54 3.64
N TYR A 106 -3.37 3.56 2.79
CA TYR A 106 -2.45 3.82 1.69
C TYR A 106 -1.00 3.92 2.15
N PHE A 107 -0.72 4.77 3.14
CA PHE A 107 0.64 4.93 3.66
C PHE A 107 1.17 3.65 4.31
N GLY A 108 0.31 2.90 5.01
CA GLY A 108 0.67 1.60 5.59
C GLY A 108 1.05 0.54 4.55
N GLU A 109 0.31 0.44 3.45
CA GLU A 109 0.60 -0.56 2.43
C GLU A 109 1.81 -0.18 1.58
N ILE A 110 1.94 1.10 1.21
CA ILE A 110 3.07 1.55 0.40
C ILE A 110 4.39 1.53 1.17
N LEU A 111 4.40 1.85 2.47
CA LEU A 111 5.60 1.68 3.30
C LEU A 111 5.99 0.20 3.38
N SER A 112 5.01 -0.70 3.53
CA SER A 112 5.24 -2.15 3.60
C SER A 112 5.89 -2.66 2.32
N PHE A 113 5.38 -2.22 1.18
CA PHE A 113 5.94 -2.55 -0.13
C PHE A 113 7.39 -2.10 -0.26
N TYR A 114 7.69 -0.82 0.00
CA TYR A 114 9.06 -0.31 -0.12
C TYR A 114 10.02 -0.95 0.87
N TYR A 115 9.57 -1.28 2.09
CA TYR A 115 10.43 -1.94 3.06
C TYR A 115 10.76 -3.40 2.71
N LYS A 116 9.93 -4.09 1.91
CA LYS A 116 10.30 -5.40 1.34
C LYS A 116 11.48 -5.29 0.37
N LEU A 117 11.64 -4.12 -0.24
CA LEU A 117 12.66 -3.76 -1.23
C LEU A 117 13.85 -2.97 -0.63
N ARG A 118 13.91 -2.87 0.70
CA ARG A 118 14.87 -2.07 1.48
C ARG A 118 16.36 -2.36 1.27
N ASP A 119 16.71 -3.43 0.56
CA ASP A 119 18.11 -3.71 0.18
C ASP A 119 18.60 -2.64 -0.81
N ASN A 120 17.68 -1.95 -1.49
CA ASN A 120 17.93 -0.71 -2.20
C ASN A 120 17.74 0.49 -1.24
N ALA A 121 18.74 1.38 -1.19
CA ALA A 121 18.74 2.53 -0.29
C ALA A 121 17.60 3.53 -0.55
N GLU A 122 17.24 3.77 -1.82
CA GLU A 122 16.11 4.66 -2.15
C GLU A 122 14.79 4.10 -1.60
N PHE A 123 14.58 2.78 -1.73
CA PHE A 123 13.37 2.14 -1.21
C PHE A 123 13.37 2.03 0.32
N TYR A 124 14.54 1.88 0.94
CA TYR A 124 14.69 2.01 2.39
C TYR A 124 14.22 3.39 2.89
N GLU A 125 14.70 4.46 2.25
CA GLU A 125 14.31 5.83 2.61
C GLU A 125 12.82 6.11 2.32
N LYS A 126 12.28 5.62 1.20
CA LYS A 126 10.84 5.73 0.93
C LYS A 126 9.99 5.07 2.00
N ALA A 127 10.36 3.87 2.46
CA ALA A 127 9.64 3.21 3.55
C ALA A 127 9.62 4.07 4.82
N LYS A 128 10.72 4.74 5.14
CA LYS A 128 10.81 5.68 6.27
C LYS A 128 9.91 6.90 6.08
N ILE A 129 9.94 7.52 4.90
CA ILE A 129 9.10 8.67 4.57
C ILE A 129 7.61 8.31 4.71
N TYR A 130 7.18 7.18 4.18
CA TYR A 130 5.77 6.76 4.28
C TYR A 130 5.38 6.33 5.69
N ALA A 131 6.29 5.75 6.48
CA ALA A 131 6.05 5.52 7.90
C ALA A 131 5.80 6.82 8.67
N LEU A 132 6.60 7.86 8.39
CA LEU A 132 6.41 9.20 8.97
C LEU A 132 5.08 9.82 8.52
N LYS A 133 4.72 9.74 7.24
CA LYS A 133 3.41 10.23 6.74
C LYS A 133 2.23 9.53 7.42
N GLN A 134 2.31 8.21 7.63
CA GLN A 134 1.26 7.49 8.35
C GLN A 134 1.17 7.92 9.82
N ILE A 135 2.31 8.13 10.49
CA ILE A 135 2.37 8.61 11.87
C ILE A 135 1.84 10.05 12.00
N ASP A 136 2.08 10.92 11.01
CA ASP A 136 1.55 12.29 11.02
C ASP A 136 0.02 12.31 11.03
N LEU A 137 -0.61 11.32 10.39
CA LEU A 137 -2.06 11.11 10.43
C LEU A 137 -2.57 10.40 11.68
N SER A 138 -1.73 10.03 12.64
CA SER A 138 -2.10 9.11 13.74
C SER A 138 -3.29 9.63 14.54
N ASN A 139 -3.28 10.89 14.99
CA ASN A 139 -4.37 11.45 15.79
C ASN A 139 -5.71 11.47 15.02
N LYS A 140 -5.68 11.85 13.74
CA LYS A 140 -6.88 11.87 12.89
C LYS A 140 -7.41 10.46 12.63
N SER A 141 -6.51 9.53 12.32
CA SER A 141 -6.83 8.11 12.06
C SER A 141 -7.39 7.43 13.31
N LYS A 142 -6.80 7.70 14.47
CA LYS A 142 -7.30 7.22 15.78
C LYS A 142 -8.75 7.63 16.00
N ASN A 143 -9.08 8.91 15.78
CA ASN A 143 -10.44 9.40 15.97
C ASN A 143 -11.42 8.71 15.02
N ALA A 144 -11.03 8.49 13.76
CA ALA A 144 -11.85 7.77 12.79
C ALA A 144 -12.06 6.30 13.19
N PHE A 145 -11.02 5.57 13.61
CA PHE A 145 -11.15 4.19 14.10
C PHE A 145 -12.08 4.09 15.31
N LEU A 146 -12.00 5.02 16.26
CA LEU A 146 -12.87 5.02 17.43
C LEU A 146 -14.33 5.33 17.08
N HIS A 147 -14.56 6.21 16.09
CA HIS A 147 -15.90 6.56 15.61
C HIS A 147 -16.58 5.41 14.86
N GLU A 148 -15.84 4.64 14.07
CA GLU A 148 -16.35 3.49 13.30
C GLU A 148 -16.66 2.24 14.14
N LYS A 149 -16.65 2.37 15.48
CA LYS A 149 -16.99 1.30 16.45
C LYS A 149 -16.08 0.07 16.42
N TYR A 150 -14.82 0.22 16.02
CA TYR A 150 -13.84 -0.89 16.13
C TYR A 150 -13.52 -1.26 17.58
N GLY A 151 -13.88 -0.41 18.56
CA GLY A 151 -13.75 -0.67 20.01
C GLY A 151 -12.32 -0.62 20.53
N THR A 152 -11.32 -0.90 19.69
CA THR A 152 -9.89 -0.83 19.98
C THR A 152 -9.13 -0.26 18.79
N LEU A 153 -7.94 0.30 19.05
CA LEU A 153 -7.04 0.73 17.99
C LEU A 153 -6.22 -0.47 17.50
N PRO A 154 -6.04 -0.63 16.17
CA PRO A 154 -5.20 -1.70 15.64
C PRO A 154 -3.71 -1.41 15.90
N MET A 155 -2.85 -2.36 15.54
CA MET A 155 -1.41 -2.13 15.48
C MET A 155 -1.09 -1.13 14.37
N HIS A 156 -0.39 -0.05 14.71
CA HIS A 156 -0.02 0.98 13.75
C HIS A 156 1.31 0.66 13.05
N LEU A 157 1.24 0.32 11.77
CA LEU A 157 2.40 -0.15 11.01
C LEU A 157 3.54 0.88 10.91
N GLY A 158 3.22 2.16 10.71
CA GLY A 158 4.19 3.26 10.65
C GLY A 158 5.06 3.34 11.90
N TYR A 159 4.46 3.40 13.10
CA TYR A 159 5.17 3.36 14.37
C TYR A 159 6.08 2.13 14.48
N LYS A 160 5.54 0.95 14.23
CA LYS A 160 6.29 -0.32 14.33
C LYS A 160 7.50 -0.31 13.38
N GLN A 161 7.28 0.07 12.12
CA GLN A 161 8.30 0.01 11.09
C GLN A 161 9.37 1.08 11.29
N LEU A 162 9.00 2.28 11.73
CA LEU A 162 9.94 3.35 12.04
C LEU A 162 10.83 2.98 13.23
N CYS A 163 10.29 2.38 14.29
CA CYS A 163 11.11 1.85 15.39
C CYS A 163 12.17 0.84 14.90
N ILE A 164 11.79 -0.08 14.00
CA ILE A 164 12.72 -1.07 13.43
C ILE A 164 13.80 -0.38 12.58
N ILE A 165 13.43 0.63 11.79
CA ILE A 165 14.36 1.41 10.96
C ILE A 165 15.36 2.15 11.83
N LEU A 166 14.88 2.91 12.83
CA LEU A 166 15.73 3.68 13.75
C LEU A 166 16.66 2.79 14.58
N GLU A 167 16.17 1.64 15.06
CA GLU A 167 17.00 0.63 15.74
C GLU A 167 18.16 0.15 14.84
N LYS A 168 17.88 -0.14 13.55
CA LYS A 168 18.90 -0.52 12.57
C LYS A 168 19.88 0.60 12.24
N GLU A 169 19.40 1.84 12.21
CA GLU A 169 20.22 3.05 12.06
C GLU A 169 21.01 3.40 13.34
N LYS A 170 20.90 2.60 14.41
CA LYS A 170 21.50 2.84 15.73
C LYS A 170 21.03 4.14 16.41
N LYS A 171 19.88 4.67 16.00
CA LYS A 171 19.21 5.82 16.60
C LYS A 171 18.27 5.36 17.71
N ILE A 172 18.88 4.81 18.77
CA ILE A 172 18.14 4.09 19.82
C ILE A 172 17.20 5.03 20.60
N SER A 173 17.65 6.24 20.94
CA SER A 173 16.80 7.23 21.63
C SER A 173 15.56 7.60 20.81
N GLU A 174 15.72 7.89 19.51
CA GLU A 174 14.60 8.17 18.60
C GLU A 174 13.65 6.97 18.51
N ALA A 175 14.17 5.74 18.46
CA ALA A 175 13.34 4.54 18.44
C ALA A 175 12.50 4.38 19.72
N ILE A 176 13.05 4.76 20.89
CA ILE A 176 12.30 4.78 22.16
C ILE A 176 11.20 5.83 22.11
N GLU A 177 11.50 7.05 21.65
CA GLU A 177 10.52 8.14 21.55
C GLU A 177 9.33 7.75 20.66
N ILE A 178 9.58 7.10 19.51
CA ILE A 178 8.53 6.62 18.61
C ILE A 178 7.67 5.53 19.29
N ALA A 179 8.27 4.60 20.03
CA ALA A 179 7.54 3.56 20.74
C ALA A 179 6.70 4.13 21.91
N GLU A 180 7.25 5.09 22.67
CA GLU A 180 6.56 5.79 23.75
C GLU A 180 5.39 6.62 23.21
N LYS A 181 5.55 7.27 22.05
CA LYS A 181 4.46 7.98 21.37
C LYS A 181 3.34 7.04 20.97
N ALA A 182 3.64 5.90 20.34
CA ALA A 182 2.64 4.90 19.95
C ALA A 182 1.84 4.38 21.16
N LYS A 183 2.55 4.05 22.25
CA LYS A 183 1.96 3.64 23.52
C LYS A 183 1.05 4.71 24.11
N LYS A 184 1.53 5.96 24.18
CA LYS A 184 0.76 7.09 24.72
C LYS A 184 -0.51 7.37 23.91
N GLU A 185 -0.44 7.20 22.59
CA GLU A 185 -1.61 7.34 21.71
C GLU A 185 -2.58 6.17 21.83
N GLY A 186 -2.17 5.04 22.41
CA GLY A 186 -3.01 3.87 22.67
C GLY A 186 -3.12 2.91 21.48
N TRP A 187 -2.22 3.01 20.49
CA TRP A 187 -2.16 2.03 19.40
C TRP A 187 -1.78 0.66 19.94
N ASP A 188 -2.35 -0.41 19.38
CA ASP A 188 -2.03 -1.77 19.81
C ASP A 188 -0.58 -2.18 19.45
N GLY A 189 -0.03 -3.10 20.24
CA GLY A 189 1.33 -3.64 20.07
C GLY A 189 2.12 -3.82 21.37
N ASP A 190 3.21 -4.60 21.30
CA ASP A 190 4.14 -4.87 22.41
C ASP A 190 5.09 -3.68 22.71
N TRP A 191 4.55 -2.47 22.89
CA TRP A 191 5.36 -1.25 23.05
C TRP A 191 6.24 -1.27 24.30
N ASP A 192 5.72 -1.75 25.44
CA ASP A 192 6.47 -1.85 26.69
C ASP A 192 7.69 -2.75 26.55
N LYS A 193 7.50 -3.97 26.03
CA LYS A 193 8.60 -4.91 25.76
C LYS A 193 9.63 -4.31 24.80
N ARG A 194 9.18 -3.55 23.79
CA ARG A 194 10.06 -2.88 22.83
C ARG A 194 10.87 -1.77 23.47
N ILE A 195 10.26 -0.92 24.30
CA ILE A 195 10.93 0.15 25.04
C ILE A 195 11.98 -0.45 25.99
N GLU A 196 11.62 -1.48 26.76
CA GLU A 196 12.55 -2.19 27.66
C GLU A 196 13.74 -2.78 26.91
N LYS A 197 13.50 -3.41 25.74
CA LYS A 197 14.58 -3.93 24.88
C LYS A 197 15.52 -2.80 24.44
N LEU A 198 14.97 -1.70 23.93
CA LEU A 198 15.78 -0.58 23.41
C LEU A 198 16.58 0.11 24.52
N LYS A 199 16.01 0.26 25.72
CA LYS A 199 16.71 0.81 26.89
C LYS A 199 17.90 -0.04 27.37
N LYS A 200 17.95 -1.33 27.01
CA LYS A 200 19.11 -2.21 27.28
C LYS A 200 20.23 -2.06 26.25
N ILE A 201 19.94 -1.47 25.08
CA ILE A 201 20.91 -1.23 24.01
C ILE A 201 21.58 0.14 24.17
N LEU A 202 20.82 1.13 24.68
CA LEU A 202 21.28 2.49 24.98
C LEU A 202 22.34 2.49 26.09
#